data_AF-A0AAW8LIS2-F1
#
_entry.id   AF-A0AAW8LIS2-F1
#
_cell.length_a   1.000
_cell.length_b   1.000
_cell.length_c   1.000
_cell.angle_alpha   90.00
_cell.angle_beta   90.00
_cell.angle_gamma   90.00
#
_symmetry.space_group_name_H-M   'P 1'
#
loop_
_entity.id
_entity.type
_entity.pdbx_description
1 polymer ?
#
loop_
_entity_poly.entity_id
_entity_poly.type
_entity_poly.pdbx_seq_one_letter_code
_entity_poly.pdbx_strand_id
1 'polypeptide(L)'
;MHIRPYILENHGVYPKALLEDGDFFGVQKAIHEDIDPRLLAEVDRESDLTAYSGYVAMELWADDDDIPTGARMEILFSERKSVAALLYDHPKISDAFIEWVFCTSPNDALTKWKRKVRWPLIETSRGPVEIIGDTHP
;
A
#
# COMPACT_ATOMS: atom_id res chain seq x y z
N MET A 1 -1.15 2.37 9.16
CA MET A 1 -1.93 3.03 8.10
C MET A 1 -3.39 2.59 8.06
N HIS A 2 -4.36 3.50 7.88
CA HIS A 2 -5.78 3.15 7.70
C HIS A 2 -6.10 2.58 6.29
N ILE A 3 -6.23 1.26 6.18
CA ILE A 3 -6.59 0.58 4.93
C ILE A 3 -8.12 0.54 4.76
N ARG A 4 -8.61 0.81 3.54
CA ARG A 4 -10.03 0.76 3.17
C ARG A 4 -10.58 -0.66 3.44
N PRO A 5 -11.70 -0.81 4.16
CA PRO A 5 -12.25 -2.13 4.50
C PRO A 5 -12.45 -3.06 3.29
N TYR A 6 -13.01 -2.53 2.20
CA TYR A 6 -13.28 -3.34 1.01
C TYR A 6 -12.01 -3.90 0.35
N ILE A 7 -10.84 -3.27 0.55
CA ILE A 7 -9.57 -3.83 0.04
C ILE A 7 -9.26 -5.11 0.79
N LEU A 8 -9.32 -5.06 2.13
CA LEU A 8 -9.10 -6.25 2.96
C LEU A 8 -10.12 -7.35 2.64
N GLU A 9 -11.40 -6.99 2.52
CA GLU A 9 -12.48 -7.93 2.17
C GLU A 9 -12.27 -8.62 0.82
N ASN A 10 -11.85 -7.88 -0.21
CA ASN A 10 -11.57 -8.45 -1.54
C ASN A 10 -10.44 -9.48 -1.52
N HIS A 11 -9.52 -9.36 -0.56
CA HIS A 11 -8.43 -10.31 -0.34
C HIS A 11 -8.75 -11.38 0.70
N GLY A 12 -9.95 -11.40 1.26
CA GLY A 12 -10.32 -12.32 2.35
C GLY A 12 -9.54 -12.05 3.65
N VAL A 13 -8.97 -10.86 3.80
CA VAL A 13 -8.21 -10.42 4.97
C VAL A 13 -9.11 -9.60 5.88
N TYR A 14 -8.90 -9.67 7.19
CA TYR A 14 -9.62 -8.88 8.17
C TYR A 14 -8.68 -8.27 9.22
N PRO A 15 -9.01 -7.08 9.76
CA PRO A 15 -8.25 -6.49 10.85
C PRO A 15 -8.43 -7.29 12.15
N LYS A 16 -7.33 -7.57 12.84
CA LYS A 16 -7.29 -8.15 14.20
C LYS A 16 -7.27 -7.07 15.29
N ALA A 17 -6.80 -5.88 14.95
CA ALA A 17 -6.75 -4.71 15.83
C ALA A 17 -6.76 -3.42 14.99
N LEU A 18 -6.85 -2.27 15.64
CA LEU A 18 -6.85 -0.97 14.96
C LEU A 18 -5.55 -0.75 14.18
N LEU A 19 -5.69 -0.47 12.88
CA LEU A 19 -4.60 -0.07 11.99
C LEU A 19 -4.37 1.43 12.10
N GLU A 20 -3.66 1.82 13.14
CA GLU A 20 -3.21 3.20 13.40
C GLU A 20 -2.29 3.70 12.29
N ASP A 21 -2.17 5.01 12.09
CA ASP A 21 -1.41 5.58 10.97
C ASP A 21 0.10 5.38 11.06
N GLY A 22 0.68 5.04 9.90
CA GLY A 22 2.10 4.83 9.72
C GLY A 22 2.51 5.23 8.31
N ASP A 23 3.81 5.43 8.11
CA ASP A 23 4.39 5.71 6.81
C ASP A 23 5.60 4.82 6.53
N PHE A 24 5.85 4.56 5.25
CA PHE A 24 6.97 3.74 4.82
C PHE A 24 8.22 4.56 4.64
N PHE A 25 9.32 4.06 5.19
CA PHE A 25 10.65 4.62 5.01
C PHE A 25 11.62 3.56 4.51
N GLY A 26 12.66 4.03 3.80
CA GLY A 26 13.82 3.23 3.45
C GLY A 26 13.52 2.05 2.52
N VAL A 27 13.00 2.31 1.31
CA VAL A 27 12.94 1.28 0.27
C VAL A 27 14.35 0.81 -0.06
N GLN A 28 14.63 -0.43 0.30
CA GLN A 28 15.93 -1.07 0.11
C GLN A 28 15.79 -2.20 -0.88
N LYS A 29 16.80 -2.36 -1.75
CA LYS A 29 16.84 -3.49 -2.66
C LYS A 29 17.05 -4.76 -1.85
N ALA A 30 16.22 -5.76 -2.10
CA ALA A 30 16.32 -7.07 -1.47
C ALA A 30 16.91 -8.09 -2.44
N ILE A 31 17.57 -9.10 -1.90
CA ILE A 31 17.95 -10.27 -2.70
C ILE A 31 16.70 -11.14 -2.93
N HIS A 32 16.67 -11.80 -4.08
CA HIS A 32 15.50 -12.58 -4.51
C HIS A 32 15.09 -13.66 -3.50
N GLU A 33 16.06 -14.29 -2.83
CA GLU A 33 15.83 -15.36 -1.84
C GLU A 33 15.14 -14.88 -0.56
N ASP A 34 15.16 -13.57 -0.28
CA ASP A 34 14.55 -12.98 0.92
C ASP A 34 13.13 -12.45 0.67
N ILE A 35 12.62 -12.56 -0.57
CA ILE A 35 11.27 -12.16 -0.96
C ILE A 35 10.29 -13.29 -0.65
N ASP A 36 9.13 -12.92 -0.13
CA ASP A 36 8.02 -13.83 0.19
C ASP A 36 7.64 -14.67 -1.04
N PRO A 37 7.67 -16.01 -0.93
CA PRO A 37 7.33 -16.90 -2.03
C PRO A 37 5.93 -16.69 -2.61
N ARG A 38 4.98 -16.16 -1.82
CA ARG A 38 3.62 -15.82 -2.30
C ARG A 38 3.66 -14.69 -3.31
N LEU A 39 4.52 -13.69 -3.08
CA LEU A 39 4.71 -12.58 -3.99
C LEU A 39 5.42 -13.03 -5.27
N LEU A 40 6.44 -13.88 -5.15
CA LEU A 40 7.10 -14.50 -6.31
C LEU A 40 6.11 -15.31 -7.14
N ALA A 41 5.31 -16.18 -6.51
CA ALA A 41 4.33 -17.01 -7.20
C ALA A 41 3.17 -16.22 -7.85
N GLU A 42 2.83 -15.05 -7.31
CA GLU A 42 1.86 -14.13 -7.93
C GLU A 42 2.42 -13.50 -9.20
N VAL A 43 3.69 -13.06 -9.18
CA VAL A 43 4.34 -12.48 -10.35
C VAL A 43 4.69 -13.53 -11.40
N ASP A 44 5.11 -14.73 -11.01
CA ASP A 44 5.44 -15.81 -11.96
C ASP A 44 4.22 -16.34 -12.71
N ARG A 45 3.01 -16.25 -12.10
CA ARG A 45 1.75 -16.52 -12.79
C ARG A 45 1.49 -15.51 -13.91
N GLU A 46 1.95 -14.27 -13.74
CA GLU A 46 1.93 -13.23 -14.77
C GLU A 46 3.20 -13.31 -15.62
N SER A 47 3.17 -14.18 -16.64
CA SER A 47 4.30 -14.50 -17.54
C SER A 47 5.06 -13.30 -18.12
N ASP A 48 4.42 -12.13 -18.12
CA ASP A 48 4.93 -10.88 -18.67
C ASP A 48 5.86 -10.11 -17.73
N LEU A 49 6.02 -10.55 -16.48
CA LEU A 49 6.78 -9.84 -15.46
C LEU A 49 8.09 -10.51 -15.04
N THR A 50 8.53 -11.55 -15.73
CA THR A 50 9.74 -12.34 -15.42
C THR A 50 11.05 -11.55 -15.22
N ALA A 51 11.11 -10.27 -15.62
CA ALA A 51 12.19 -9.35 -15.29
C ALA A 51 11.74 -8.31 -14.25
N TYR A 52 11.96 -8.63 -12.96
CA TYR A 52 11.71 -7.75 -11.83
C TYR A 52 12.94 -7.61 -10.91
N SER A 53 12.95 -6.54 -10.13
CA SER A 53 13.84 -6.37 -8.97
C SER A 53 13.02 -6.35 -7.68
N GLY A 54 13.51 -7.03 -6.65
CA GLY A 54 12.90 -7.07 -5.33
C GLY A 54 13.34 -5.92 -4.43
N TYR A 55 12.40 -5.39 -3.66
CA TYR A 55 12.62 -4.35 -2.66
C TYR A 55 11.79 -4.61 -1.42
N VAL A 56 12.23 -4.07 -0.30
CA VAL A 56 11.52 -4.10 0.97
C VAL A 56 11.45 -2.69 1.57
N ALA A 57 10.36 -2.42 2.29
CA ALA A 57 10.20 -1.22 3.09
C ALA A 57 9.53 -1.58 4.43
N MET A 58 9.90 -0.84 5.48
CA MET A 58 9.30 -0.98 6.80
C MET A 58 8.34 0.18 7.04
N GLU A 59 7.21 -0.10 7.69
CA GLU A 59 6.30 0.94 8.16
C GLU A 59 6.71 1.40 9.56
N LEU A 60 6.83 2.72 9.73
CA LEU A 60 7.10 3.40 10.98
C LEU A 60 5.83 4.12 11.44
N TRP A 61 5.67 4.31 12.75
CA TRP A 61 4.61 5.12 13.31
C TRP A 61 4.70 6.57 12.81
N ALA A 62 3.57 7.19 12.50
CA ALA A 62 3.56 8.56 11.99
C ALA A 62 3.88 9.62 13.08
N ASP A 63 3.60 9.28 14.34
CA ASP A 63 3.68 10.20 15.48
C ASP A 63 4.92 9.99 16.38
N ASP A 64 5.73 8.95 16.13
CA ASP A 64 6.91 8.60 16.93
C ASP A 64 8.15 8.42 16.05
N ASP A 65 9.27 9.03 16.48
CA ASP A 65 10.57 9.06 15.78
C ASP A 65 11.15 7.64 15.55
N ASP A 66 10.78 7.04 14.42
CA ASP A 66 11.32 5.80 13.84
C ASP A 66 10.97 4.47 14.55
N ILE A 67 9.88 4.41 15.32
CA ILE A 67 9.42 3.14 15.88
C ILE A 67 8.76 2.30 14.77
N PRO A 68 9.15 1.03 14.54
CA PRO A 68 8.47 0.16 13.59
C PRO A 68 7.07 -0.24 14.06
N THR A 69 6.09 -0.21 13.16
CA THR A 69 4.74 -0.77 13.42
C THR A 69 4.74 -2.31 13.40
N GLY A 70 5.83 -2.89 12.88
CA GLY A 70 5.95 -4.31 12.56
C GLY A 70 5.41 -4.66 11.19
N ALA A 71 4.86 -3.71 10.43
CA ALA A 71 4.46 -3.96 9.06
C ALA A 71 5.66 -4.02 8.12
N ARG A 72 5.58 -4.95 7.18
CA ARG A 72 6.55 -5.15 6.12
C ARG A 72 5.85 -5.00 4.78
N MET A 73 6.47 -4.22 3.92
CA MET A 73 6.10 -4.12 2.52
C MET A 73 7.19 -4.74 1.68
N GLU A 74 6.80 -5.67 0.81
CA GLU A 74 7.69 -6.21 -0.22
C GLU A 74 7.20 -5.82 -1.60
N ILE A 75 8.14 -5.53 -2.49
CA ILE A 75 7.85 -4.96 -3.80
C ILE A 75 8.62 -5.75 -4.84
N LEU A 76 7.93 -6.30 -5.83
CA LEU A 76 8.54 -6.75 -7.08
C LEU A 76 8.22 -5.73 -8.16
N PHE A 77 9.24 -4.97 -8.57
CA PHE A 77 9.10 -3.90 -9.56
C PHE A 77 9.70 -4.32 -10.90
N SER A 78 8.93 -4.17 -11.98
CA SER A 78 9.41 -4.33 -13.35
C SER A 78 9.55 -2.97 -14.04
N GLU A 79 10.80 -2.57 -14.27
CA GLU A 79 11.13 -1.34 -15.00
C GLU A 79 10.60 -1.38 -16.44
N ARG A 80 10.67 -2.54 -17.09
CA ARG A 80 10.21 -2.71 -18.48
C ARG A 80 8.70 -2.47 -18.64
N LYS A 81 7.91 -2.84 -17.63
CA LYS A 81 6.44 -2.81 -17.68
C LYS A 81 5.85 -1.65 -16.88
N SER A 82 6.67 -0.90 -16.13
CA SER A 82 6.24 0.19 -15.26
C SER A 82 5.12 -0.22 -14.31
N VAL A 83 5.27 -1.40 -13.70
CA VAL A 83 4.29 -1.99 -12.79
C VAL A 83 5.02 -2.67 -11.64
N ALA A 84 4.38 -2.71 -10.48
CA ALA A 84 4.85 -3.43 -9.31
C ALA A 84 3.73 -4.24 -8.67
N ALA A 85 4.09 -5.42 -8.17
CA ALA A 85 3.31 -6.16 -7.19
C ALA A 85 3.84 -5.83 -5.79
N LEU A 86 2.93 -5.54 -4.87
CA LEU A 86 3.25 -5.16 -3.50
C LEU A 86 2.56 -6.09 -2.52
N LEU A 87 3.33 -6.82 -1.72
CA LEU A 87 2.83 -7.63 -0.61
C LEU A 87 2.92 -6.81 0.68
N TYR A 88 1.77 -6.58 1.31
CA TYR A 88 1.70 -5.95 2.61
C TYR A 88 1.37 -6.98 3.69
N ASP A 89 2.27 -7.13 4.64
CA ASP A 89 2.08 -7.92 5.85
C ASP A 89 2.10 -7.01 7.07
N HIS A 90 1.14 -7.20 7.99
CA HIS A 90 1.03 -6.40 9.19
C HIS A 90 0.56 -7.26 10.37
N PRO A 91 1.17 -7.17 11.56
CA PRO A 91 0.82 -8.03 12.70
C PRO A 91 -0.65 -7.92 13.13
N LYS A 92 -1.27 -6.77 12.85
CA LYS A 92 -2.69 -6.46 13.11
C LYS A 92 -3.68 -6.84 11.99
N ILE A 93 -3.29 -7.50 10.91
CA ILE A 93 -4.21 -8.08 9.91
C ILE A 93 -4.13 -9.62 9.93
N SER A 94 -5.19 -10.30 9.49
CA SER A 94 -5.28 -11.76 9.57
C SER A 94 -4.26 -12.50 8.72
N ASP A 95 -3.94 -11.96 7.55
CA ASP A 95 -2.92 -12.45 6.63
C ASP A 95 -2.43 -11.28 5.76
N ALA A 96 -1.29 -11.47 5.10
CA ALA A 96 -0.77 -10.55 4.10
C ALA A 96 -1.67 -10.52 2.86
N PHE A 97 -1.63 -9.43 2.11
CA PHE A 97 -2.32 -9.33 0.82
C PHE A 97 -1.44 -8.66 -0.23
N ILE A 98 -1.75 -8.92 -1.51
CA ILE A 98 -0.97 -8.43 -2.65
C ILE A 98 -1.81 -7.47 -3.48
N GLU A 99 -1.22 -6.34 -3.84
CA GLU A 99 -1.84 -5.35 -4.72
C GLU A 99 -0.91 -4.92 -5.85
N TRP A 100 -1.53 -4.67 -6.99
CA TRP A 100 -0.84 -4.23 -8.20
C TRP A 100 -1.00 -2.74 -8.43
N VAL A 101 0.10 -2.08 -8.82
CA VAL A 101 0.12 -0.66 -9.16
C VAL A 101 1.01 -0.37 -10.37
N PHE A 102 0.58 0.59 -11.20
CA PHE A 102 1.45 1.18 -12.21
C PHE A 102 2.34 2.25 -11.57
N CYS A 103 3.63 2.18 -11.83
CA CYS A 103 4.64 3.04 -11.19
C CYS A 103 5.91 3.13 -12.03
N THR A 104 6.70 4.18 -11.79
CA THR A 104 7.99 4.39 -12.49
C THR A 104 9.21 4.04 -11.64
N SER A 105 9.04 3.80 -10.35
CA SER A 105 10.09 3.41 -9.42
C SER A 105 9.50 2.69 -8.20
N PRO A 106 10.32 1.99 -7.39
CA PRO A 106 9.87 1.38 -6.14
C PRO A 106 9.26 2.37 -5.13
N ASN A 107 9.82 3.58 -5.04
CA ASN A 107 9.27 4.64 -4.18
C ASN A 107 7.92 5.17 -4.70
N ASP A 108 7.79 5.29 -6.02
CA ASP A 108 6.51 5.63 -6.64
C ASP A 108 5.47 4.51 -6.40
N ALA A 109 5.89 3.24 -6.46
CA ALA A 109 5.03 2.09 -6.17
C ALA A 109 4.38 2.20 -4.77
N LEU A 110 5.17 2.51 -3.74
CA LEU A 110 4.65 2.77 -2.39
C LEU A 110 3.65 3.93 -2.38
N THR A 111 3.97 5.03 -3.05
CA THR A 111 3.09 6.21 -3.11
C THR A 111 1.76 5.88 -3.76
N LYS A 112 1.77 5.14 -4.88
CA LYS A 112 0.59 4.69 -5.60
C LYS A 112 -0.23 3.70 -4.79
N TRP A 113 0.43 2.75 -4.15
CA TRP A 113 -0.21 1.76 -3.29
C TRP A 113 -0.90 2.43 -2.11
N LYS A 114 -0.21 3.34 -1.39
CA LYS A 114 -0.79 4.14 -0.30
C LYS A 114 -2.05 4.87 -0.76
N ARG A 115 -2.00 5.55 -1.92
CA ARG A 115 -3.18 6.25 -2.49
C ARG A 115 -4.33 5.30 -2.83
N LYS A 116 -4.03 4.09 -3.29
CA LYS A 116 -5.02 3.06 -3.65
C LYS A 116 -5.72 2.51 -2.40
N VAL A 117 -4.94 2.12 -1.39
CA VAL A 117 -5.47 1.36 -0.25
C VAL A 117 -5.87 2.22 0.93
N ARG A 118 -5.30 3.42 1.10
CA ARG A 118 -5.59 4.26 2.26
C ARG A 118 -6.99 4.87 2.14
N TRP A 119 -7.73 4.83 3.24
CA TRP A 119 -8.94 5.62 3.35
C TRP A 119 -8.54 7.10 3.30
N PRO A 120 -9.16 7.95 2.45
CA PRO A 120 -8.89 9.37 2.57
C PRO A 120 -9.33 9.78 3.97
N LEU A 121 -8.38 10.21 4.81
CA LEU A 121 -8.72 11.09 5.92
C LEU A 121 -9.39 12.26 5.24
N ILE A 122 -10.72 12.32 5.33
CA ILE A 122 -11.45 13.46 4.82
C ILE A 122 -10.94 14.61 5.67
N GLU A 123 -10.08 15.46 5.10
CA GLU A 123 -10.03 16.85 5.54
C GLU A 123 -11.44 17.39 5.28
N THR A 124 -12.35 17.20 6.25
CA THR A 124 -13.61 17.91 6.30
C THR A 124 -13.29 19.35 6.63
N SER A 125 -12.78 20.07 5.64
CA SER A 125 -12.77 21.53 5.64
C SER A 125 -12.93 22.04 4.21
N ARG A 126 -13.96 21.55 3.53
CA ARG A 126 -14.76 22.48 2.73
C ARG A 126 -15.75 23.06 3.72
N GLY A 127 -15.50 24.31 4.10
CA GLY A 127 -16.36 25.09 4.99
C GLY A 127 -17.83 25.08 4.55
N PRO A 128 -18.73 25.71 5.34
CA PRO A 128 -20.17 25.63 5.10
C PRO A 128 -20.49 25.92 3.64
N VAL A 129 -21.12 24.95 2.98
CA VAL A 129 -21.69 25.15 1.64
C VAL A 129 -22.86 26.10 1.82
N GLU A 130 -22.66 27.38 1.49
CA GLU A 130 -23.77 28.32 1.31
C GLU A 130 -24.60 27.84 0.11
N ILE A 131 -25.78 27.30 0.40
CA ILE A 131 -26.82 27.07 -0.60
C ILE A 131 -27.45 28.44 -0.86
N ILE A 132 -26.95 29.18 -1.86
CA ILE A 132 -27.63 30.37 -2.35
C ILE A 132 -28.86 29.87 -3.13
N GLY A 133 -30.03 30.01 -2.50
CA GLY A 133 -31.29 29.79 -3.18
C GLY A 133 -31.57 30.95 -4.13
N ASP A 134 -31.47 30.70 -5.43
CA ASP A 134 -31.96 31.63 -6.47
C ASP A 134 -33.47 31.80 -6.28
N THR A 135 -33.85 32.90 -5.63
CA THR A 135 -35.23 33.37 -5.56
C THR A 135 -35.39 34.44 -6.63
N HIS A 136 -35.82 34.06 -7.82
CA HIS A 136 -36.28 34.99 -8.84
C HIS A 136 -37.74 35.40 -8.55
N PRO A 137 -38.05 36.70 -8.47
CA PRO A 137 -39.36 37.23 -8.85
C PRO A 137 -39.44 37.54 -10.36
#